data_AF-A0A932JJU8-F1
#
_entry.id   AF-A0A932JJU8-F1
#
_cell.length_a   1.000
_cell.length_b   1.000
_cell.length_c   1.000
_cell.angle_alpha   90.00
_cell.angle_beta   90.00
_cell.angle_gamma   90.00
#
_symmetry.space_group_name_H-M   'P 1'
#
loop_
_entity.id
_entity.type
_entity.pdbx_description
1 polymer ?
#
loop_
_entity_poly.entity_id
_entity_poly.type
_entity_poly.pdbx_seq_one_letter_code
_entity_poly.pdbx_strand_id
1 'polypeptide(L)'
;MSDPAIQPELSVLFVPSRKLLRRVLMSLFSIAGLSWFLLLLPSSTINQAKHDIFKANQYQLYLLLLTLWGYDFRRQSKRLEWLIEFSKDRKSISEITKEDVTLAGKLSLFEVFTKYKGSSAQYFHIIFTWFLLIASVGQFIRQLILLFGSQV
;
A
#
# COMPACT_ATOMS: atom_id res chain seq x y z
N MET A 1 25.25 35.48 6.35
CA MET A 1 24.97 34.66 5.16
C MET A 1 24.70 33.26 5.65
N SER A 2 23.43 32.89 5.80
CA SER A 2 23.01 31.52 6.08
C SER A 2 23.23 30.70 4.81
N ASP A 3 23.99 29.60 4.91
CA ASP A 3 24.09 28.60 3.84
C ASP A 3 22.69 28.30 3.29
N PRO A 4 22.48 28.30 1.96
CA PRO A 4 21.24 27.81 1.39
C PRO A 4 21.21 26.30 1.68
N ALA A 5 20.59 25.93 2.80
CA ALA A 5 20.36 24.55 3.17
C ALA A 5 19.76 23.86 1.95
N ILE A 6 20.53 22.95 1.33
CA ILE A 6 20.11 22.17 0.17
C ILE A 6 18.83 21.46 0.58
N GLN A 7 17.69 22.00 0.13
CA GLN A 7 16.40 21.42 0.48
C GLN A 7 16.38 20.02 -0.12
N PRO A 8 16.11 18.98 0.67
CA PRO A 8 16.13 17.62 0.17
C PRO A 8 15.09 17.52 -0.95
N GLU A 9 15.52 16.98 -2.10
CA GLU A 9 14.61 16.74 -3.21
C GLU A 9 13.38 15.97 -2.74
N LEU A 10 12.22 16.31 -3.30
CA LEU A 10 10.96 15.64 -3.03
C LEU A 10 11.05 14.12 -3.26
N SER A 11 11.92 13.71 -4.19
CA SER A 11 12.26 12.33 -4.48
C SER A 11 12.77 11.58 -3.23
N VAL A 12 13.74 12.17 -2.50
CA VAL A 12 14.43 11.56 -1.36
C VAL A 12 13.46 11.29 -0.21
N LEU A 13 12.48 12.16 0.00
CA LEU A 13 11.54 12.07 1.12
C LEU A 13 10.47 10.99 0.92
N PHE A 14 9.93 10.87 -0.30
CA PHE A 14 8.71 10.08 -0.54
C PHE A 14 8.90 8.83 -1.39
N VAL A 15 10.03 8.70 -2.11
CA VAL A 15 10.32 7.50 -2.91
C VAL A 15 10.59 6.27 -2.05
N PRO A 16 11.36 6.34 -0.93
CA PRO A 16 11.64 5.15 -0.11
C PRO A 16 10.37 4.48 0.43
N SER A 17 9.46 5.24 1.03
CA SER A 17 8.19 4.73 1.57
C SER A 17 7.33 4.08 0.50
N ARG A 18 7.30 4.64 -0.71
CA ARG A 18 6.56 4.05 -1.84
C ARG A 18 7.19 2.77 -2.35
N LYS A 19 8.52 2.75 -2.49
CA LYS A 19 9.25 1.52 -2.86
C LYS A 19 8.98 0.41 -1.85
N LEU A 20 8.91 0.75 -0.56
CA LEU A 20 8.56 -0.20 0.49
C LEU A 20 7.13 -0.73 0.33
N LEU A 21 6.12 0.15 0.19
CA LEU A 21 4.73 -0.28 0.00
C LEU A 21 4.60 -1.20 -1.23
N ARG A 22 5.21 -0.81 -2.36
CA ARG A 22 5.21 -1.63 -3.57
C ARG A 22 5.83 -3.01 -3.33
N ARG A 23 6.99 -3.08 -2.65
CA ARG A 23 7.64 -4.36 -2.33
C ARG A 23 6.74 -5.23 -1.47
N VAL A 24 6.19 -4.67 -0.38
CA VAL A 24 5.29 -5.41 0.53
C VAL A 24 4.07 -5.92 -0.22
N LEU A 25 3.41 -5.07 -1.01
CA LEU A 25 2.23 -5.43 -1.78
C LEU A 25 2.52 -6.54 -2.80
N MET A 26 3.64 -6.43 -3.55
CA MET A 26 4.05 -7.47 -4.50
C MET A 26 4.36 -8.79 -3.80
N SER A 27 5.05 -8.75 -2.66
CA SER A 27 5.29 -9.95 -1.85
C SER A 27 3.99 -10.59 -1.38
N LEU A 28 3.02 -9.81 -0.91
CA LEU A 28 1.72 -10.32 -0.48
C LEU A 28 0.94 -10.95 -1.64
N PHE A 29 0.93 -10.33 -2.82
CA PHE A 29 0.32 -10.91 -4.02
C PHE A 29 1.02 -12.21 -4.46
N SER A 30 2.35 -12.25 -4.43
CA SER A 30 3.10 -13.46 -4.78
C SER A 30 2.82 -14.59 -3.79
N ILE A 31 2.78 -14.30 -2.49
CA ILE A 31 2.46 -15.29 -1.45
C ILE A 31 1.01 -15.78 -1.61
N ALA A 32 0.05 -14.87 -1.85
CA ALA A 32 -1.33 -15.25 -2.12
C ALA A 32 -1.44 -16.13 -3.39
N GLY A 33 -0.74 -15.75 -4.47
CA GLY A 33 -0.66 -16.53 -5.70
C GLY A 33 -0.10 -17.94 -5.48
N LEU A 34 1.04 -18.05 -4.80
CA LEU A 34 1.68 -19.32 -4.50
C LEU A 34 0.84 -20.19 -3.56
N SER A 35 0.03 -19.59 -2.69
CA SER A 35 -0.81 -20.36 -1.78
C SER A 35 -1.94 -21.14 -2.50
N TRP A 36 -2.27 -20.83 -3.76
CA TRP A 36 -3.17 -21.67 -4.56
C TRP A 36 -2.66 -23.10 -4.76
N PHE A 37 -1.34 -23.31 -4.76
CA PHE A 37 -0.77 -24.66 -4.86
C PHE A 37 -1.15 -25.56 -3.67
N LEU A 38 -1.57 -24.98 -2.54
CA LEU A 38 -2.07 -25.75 -1.40
C LEU A 38 -3.37 -26.50 -1.74
N LEU A 39 -4.14 -26.07 -2.74
CA LEU A 39 -5.32 -26.80 -3.21
C LEU A 39 -4.97 -28.05 -4.05
N LEU A 40 -3.69 -28.27 -4.38
CA LEU A 40 -3.24 -29.51 -5.03
C LEU A 40 -2.89 -30.61 -4.02
N LEU A 41 -2.95 -30.31 -2.72
CA LEU A 41 -2.71 -31.31 -1.69
C LEU A 41 -3.78 -32.41 -1.75
N PRO A 42 -3.41 -33.67 -1.46
CA PRO A 42 -4.32 -34.80 -1.56
C PRO A 42 -5.46 -34.70 -0.55
N SER A 43 -6.60 -35.31 -0.87
CA SER A 43 -7.81 -35.30 -0.03
C SER A 43 -7.63 -35.93 1.35
N SER A 44 -6.58 -36.75 1.52
CA SER A 44 -6.14 -37.27 2.83
C SER A 44 -5.65 -36.18 3.78
N THR A 45 -5.17 -35.05 3.24
CA THR A 45 -4.62 -33.91 3.99
C THR A 45 -5.65 -32.79 4.07
N ILE A 46 -6.40 -32.53 3.00
CA ILE A 46 -7.40 -31.46 2.93
C ILE A 46 -8.73 -32.03 2.43
N ASN A 47 -9.75 -32.03 3.29
CA ASN A 47 -11.09 -32.42 2.88
C ASN A 47 -11.75 -31.34 2.00
N GLN A 48 -12.80 -31.71 1.27
CA GLN A 48 -13.49 -30.79 0.35
C GLN A 48 -13.98 -29.50 1.04
N ALA A 49 -14.48 -29.60 2.28
CA ALA A 49 -14.93 -28.45 3.06
C ALA A 49 -13.79 -27.43 3.32
N LYS A 50 -12.58 -27.91 3.66
CA LYS A 50 -11.40 -27.05 3.82
C LYS A 50 -10.97 -26.42 2.50
N HIS A 51 -11.08 -27.12 1.36
CA HIS A 51 -10.82 -26.53 0.04
C HIS A 51 -11.75 -25.34 -0.25
N ASP A 52 -13.04 -25.48 0.02
CA ASP A 52 -14.03 -24.45 -0.28
C ASP A 52 -13.88 -23.22 0.63
N ILE A 53 -13.62 -23.45 1.92
CA ILE A 53 -13.29 -22.39 2.88
C ILE A 53 -12.00 -21.67 2.48
N PHE A 54 -10.97 -22.40 2.04
CA PHE A 54 -9.71 -21.81 1.59
C PHE A 54 -9.92 -20.93 0.37
N LYS A 55 -10.67 -21.38 -0.65
CA LYS A 55 -11.00 -20.57 -1.84
C LYS A 55 -11.72 -19.29 -1.46
N ALA A 56 -12.72 -19.36 -0.58
CA ALA A 56 -13.45 -18.19 -0.11
C ALA A 56 -12.52 -17.19 0.60
N ASN A 57 -11.65 -17.68 1.49
CA ASN A 57 -10.67 -16.85 2.19
C ASN A 57 -9.64 -16.22 1.25
N GLN A 58 -9.24 -16.93 0.19
CA GLN A 58 -8.37 -16.40 -0.86
C GLN A 58 -9.03 -15.24 -1.59
N TYR A 59 -10.29 -15.37 -2.01
CA TYR A 59 -10.99 -14.26 -2.65
C TYR A 59 -11.09 -13.03 -1.75
N GLN A 60 -11.33 -13.23 -0.45
CA GLN A 60 -11.31 -12.13 0.53
C GLN A 60 -9.92 -11.49 0.64
N LEU A 61 -8.84 -12.28 0.66
CA LEU A 61 -7.47 -11.78 0.66
C LEU A 61 -7.19 -10.94 -0.60
N TYR A 62 -7.54 -11.44 -1.79
CA TYR A 62 -7.40 -10.68 -3.03
C TYR A 62 -8.21 -9.39 -3.04
N LEU A 63 -9.43 -9.40 -2.49
CA LEU A 63 -10.25 -8.19 -2.37
C LEU A 63 -9.53 -7.11 -1.54
N LEU A 64 -8.92 -7.49 -0.41
CA LEU A 64 -8.14 -6.56 0.42
C LEU A 64 -6.91 -6.04 -0.32
N LEU A 65 -6.14 -6.93 -0.95
CA LEU A 65 -4.92 -6.56 -1.68
C LEU A 65 -5.21 -5.67 -2.90
N LEU A 66 -6.27 -5.99 -3.67
CA LEU A 66 -6.72 -5.19 -4.81
C LEU A 66 -7.27 -3.83 -4.37
N THR A 67 -7.95 -3.77 -3.22
CA THR A 67 -8.42 -2.49 -2.65
C THR A 67 -7.23 -1.62 -2.25
N LEU A 68 -6.21 -2.20 -1.60
CA LEU A 68 -5.00 -1.49 -1.23
C LEU A 68 -4.23 -1.00 -2.47
N TRP A 69 -4.09 -1.87 -3.48
CA TRP A 69 -3.45 -1.54 -4.75
C TRP A 69 -4.20 -0.42 -5.49
N GLY A 70 -5.52 -0.54 -5.65
CA GLY A 70 -6.33 0.44 -6.36
C GLY A 70 -6.37 1.79 -5.63
N TYR A 71 -6.37 1.76 -4.31
CA TYR A 71 -6.26 2.97 -3.49
C TYR A 71 -4.91 3.68 -3.69
N ASP A 72 -3.78 2.94 -3.64
CA ASP A 72 -2.46 3.51 -3.93
C ASP A 72 -2.41 4.06 -5.36
N PHE A 73 -2.85 3.28 -6.35
CA PHE A 73 -2.89 3.70 -7.76
C PHE A 73 -3.66 5.01 -7.95
N ARG A 74 -4.86 5.12 -7.38
CA ARG A 74 -5.67 6.36 -7.44
C ARG A 74 -4.92 7.56 -6.86
N ARG A 75 -4.20 7.37 -5.76
CA ARG A 75 -3.40 8.44 -5.13
C ARG A 75 -2.20 8.81 -5.98
N GLN A 76 -1.56 7.84 -6.63
CA GLN A 76 -0.47 8.12 -7.56
C GLN A 76 -0.96 8.95 -8.76
N SER A 77 -2.12 8.63 -9.33
CA SER A 77 -2.75 9.41 -10.41
C SER A 77 -2.99 10.86 -9.95
N LYS A 78 -3.69 11.06 -8.83
CA LYS A 78 -3.97 12.40 -8.28
C LYS A 78 -2.71 13.21 -8.00
N ARG A 79 -1.65 12.56 -7.51
CA ARG A 79 -0.37 13.21 -7.28
C ARG A 79 0.28 13.64 -8.59
N LEU A 80 0.25 12.78 -9.61
CA LEU A 80 0.81 13.08 -10.93
C LEU A 80 0.04 14.23 -11.60
N GLU A 81 -1.29 14.17 -11.58
CA GLU A 81 -2.17 15.25 -12.04
C GLU A 81 -1.81 16.58 -11.37
N TRP A 82 -1.69 16.58 -10.04
CA TRP A 82 -1.30 17.78 -9.30
C TRP A 82 0.10 18.27 -9.65
N LEU A 83 1.10 17.39 -9.80
CA LEU A 83 2.46 17.79 -10.19
C LEU A 83 2.47 18.42 -11.59
N ILE A 84 1.71 17.86 -12.54
CA ILE A 84 1.58 18.40 -13.89
C ILE A 84 0.92 19.79 -13.83
N GLU A 85 -0.20 19.92 -13.12
CA GLU A 85 -0.92 21.19 -12.98
C GLU A 85 -0.06 22.26 -12.30
N PHE A 86 0.61 21.92 -11.19
CA PHE A 86 1.48 22.84 -10.47
C PHE A 86 2.68 23.30 -11.32
N SER A 87 3.17 22.41 -12.19
CA SER A 87 4.34 22.71 -13.02
C SER A 87 4.06 23.69 -14.17
N LYS A 88 2.82 23.78 -14.66
CA LYS A 88 2.46 24.63 -15.81
C LYS A 88 2.74 26.11 -15.59
N ASP A 89 2.46 26.61 -14.38
CA ASP A 89 2.45 28.05 -14.11
C ASP A 89 3.51 28.49 -13.10
N ARG A 90 4.39 27.59 -12.64
CA ARG A 90 5.32 27.88 -11.53
C ARG A 90 6.75 27.44 -11.74
N LYS A 91 7.01 26.13 -11.76
CA LYS A 91 8.36 25.55 -11.75
C LYS A 91 8.40 24.24 -12.52
N SER A 92 9.56 23.86 -13.05
CA SER A 92 9.75 22.51 -13.60
C SER A 92 9.49 21.46 -12.52
N ILE A 93 8.99 20.27 -12.91
CA ILE A 93 8.76 19.15 -11.97
C ILE A 93 10.03 18.79 -11.20
N SER A 94 11.20 18.93 -11.82
CA SER A 94 12.50 18.67 -11.18
C SER A 94 12.86 19.66 -10.07
N GLU A 95 12.22 20.83 -10.05
CA GLU A 95 12.53 21.93 -9.13
C GLU A 95 11.50 22.06 -8.00
N ILE A 96 10.45 21.22 -7.99
CA ILE A 96 9.42 21.24 -6.95
C ILE A 96 10.00 20.71 -5.64
N THR A 97 10.00 21.56 -4.61
CA THR A 97 10.49 21.19 -3.28
C THR A 97 9.37 20.79 -2.33
N LYS A 98 9.73 20.34 -1.13
CA LYS A 98 8.75 19.96 -0.08
C LYS A 98 7.93 21.16 0.38
N GLU A 99 8.53 22.34 0.40
CA GLU A 99 7.96 23.61 0.82
C GLU A 99 6.82 23.99 -0.13
N ASP A 100 7.03 23.85 -1.44
CA ASP A 100 6.01 24.06 -2.48
C ASP A 100 4.77 23.18 -2.24
N VAL A 101 5.00 21.89 -1.95
CA VAL A 101 3.93 20.91 -1.66
C VAL A 101 3.20 21.23 -0.35
N THR A 102 3.94 21.71 0.66
CA THR A 102 3.40 22.06 1.98
C THR A 102 2.55 23.31 1.91
N LEU A 103 3.04 24.36 1.22
CA LEU A 103 2.30 25.61 0.98
C LEU A 103 1.03 25.38 0.15
N ALA A 104 1.08 24.46 -0.81
CA ALA A 104 -0.11 24.05 -1.58
C ALA A 104 -1.09 23.17 -0.78
N GLY A 105 -0.75 22.77 0.45
CA GLY A 105 -1.58 21.91 1.29
C GLY A 105 -1.76 20.50 0.73
N LYS A 106 -0.87 20.04 -0.17
CA LYS A 106 -0.97 18.75 -0.88
C LYS A 106 -0.04 17.66 -0.34
N LEU A 107 0.60 17.90 0.80
CA LEU A 107 1.53 16.96 1.44
C LEU A 107 0.90 15.57 1.67
N SER A 108 -0.40 15.56 1.95
CA SER A 108 -1.21 14.35 2.11
C SER A 108 -1.32 13.45 0.88
N LEU A 109 -0.98 13.91 -0.32
CA LEU A 109 -0.92 13.06 -1.52
C LEU A 109 0.39 12.26 -1.60
N PHE A 110 1.41 12.68 -0.86
CA PHE A 110 2.75 12.10 -0.86
C PHE A 110 2.99 11.17 0.33
N GLU A 111 2.26 11.38 1.42
CA GLU A 111 2.29 10.57 2.64
C GLU A 111 1.83 9.13 2.40
N VAL A 112 2.54 8.14 2.95
CA VAL A 112 2.18 6.72 2.78
C VAL A 112 1.96 6.06 4.15
N PHE A 113 3.00 6.01 4.97
CA PHE A 113 2.98 5.34 6.27
C PHE A 113 2.99 6.30 7.45
N THR A 114 3.43 7.54 7.23
CA THR A 114 3.67 8.52 8.28
C THR A 114 3.12 9.88 7.86
N LYS A 115 2.70 10.65 8.86
CA LYS A 115 2.27 12.03 8.70
C LYS A 115 3.45 12.95 8.94
N TYR A 116 3.65 13.92 8.07
CA TYR A 116 4.61 15.00 8.23
C TYR A 116 3.94 16.22 8.88
N LYS A 117 4.72 16.95 9.68
CA LYS A 117 4.28 18.24 10.26
C LYS A 117 3.89 19.19 9.12
N GLY A 118 2.72 19.81 9.22
CA GLY A 118 2.17 20.70 8.20
C GLY A 118 1.20 20.04 7.19
N SER A 119 0.97 18.73 7.26
CA SER A 119 -0.03 18.06 6.42
C SER A 119 -1.47 18.34 6.90
N SER A 120 -2.30 18.82 5.98
CA SER A 120 -3.73 19.16 6.18
C SER A 120 -4.62 17.92 6.32
N ALA A 121 -4.18 16.74 5.89
CA ALA A 121 -5.04 15.57 5.92
C ALA A 121 -5.24 15.01 7.33
N GLN A 122 -6.48 14.56 7.55
CA GLN A 122 -6.81 13.62 8.61
C GLN A 122 -6.03 12.31 8.38
N TYR A 123 -5.68 11.64 9.48
CA TYR A 123 -4.91 10.38 9.50
C TYR A 123 -5.54 9.23 8.70
N PHE A 124 -6.72 9.43 8.11
CA PHE A 124 -7.50 8.46 7.35
C PHE A 124 -6.66 7.64 6.38
N HIS A 125 -5.87 8.27 5.49
CA HIS A 125 -5.14 7.52 4.46
C HIS A 125 -4.06 6.61 5.02
N ILE A 126 -3.39 7.03 6.10
CA ILE A 126 -2.38 6.24 6.81
C ILE A 126 -3.07 5.07 7.52
N ILE A 127 -4.13 5.37 8.27
CA ILE A 127 -4.92 4.37 9.00
C ILE A 127 -5.49 3.34 8.03
N PHE A 128 -6.05 3.78 6.90
CA PHE A 128 -6.62 2.91 5.88
C PHE A 128 -5.57 2.00 5.24
N THR A 129 -4.39 2.53 4.94
CA THR A 129 -3.26 1.74 4.41
C THR A 129 -2.82 0.67 5.41
N TRP A 130 -2.62 1.05 6.68
CA TRP A 130 -2.25 0.12 7.74
C TRP A 130 -3.34 -0.93 8.00
N PHE A 131 -4.60 -0.52 8.05
CA PHE A 131 -5.73 -1.40 8.23
C PHE A 131 -5.77 -2.48 7.16
N LEU A 132 -5.66 -2.11 5.87
CA LEU A 132 -5.66 -3.08 4.78
C LEU A 132 -4.45 -4.02 4.81
N LEU A 133 -3.26 -3.50 5.16
CA LEU A 133 -2.06 -4.33 5.31
C LEU A 133 -2.21 -5.35 6.44
N ILE A 134 -2.62 -4.90 7.63
CA ILE A 134 -2.83 -5.76 8.80
C ILE A 134 -3.95 -6.76 8.52
N ALA A 135 -5.05 -6.33 7.92
CA ALA A 135 -6.15 -7.21 7.53
C ALA A 135 -5.71 -8.28 6.54
N SER A 136 -4.88 -7.93 5.55
CA SER A 136 -4.34 -8.88 4.57
C SER A 136 -3.45 -9.92 5.24
N VAL A 137 -2.53 -9.49 6.10
CA VAL A 137 -1.64 -10.40 6.85
C VAL A 137 -2.45 -11.27 7.83
N GLY A 138 -3.38 -10.68 8.58
CA GLY A 138 -4.24 -11.39 9.52
C GLY A 138 -5.11 -12.43 8.82
N GLN A 139 -5.68 -12.10 7.66
CA GLN A 139 -6.45 -13.03 6.83
C GLN A 139 -5.56 -14.17 6.31
N PHE A 140 -4.33 -13.86 5.89
CA PHE A 140 -3.36 -14.86 5.47
C PHE A 140 -2.98 -15.82 6.60
N ILE A 141 -2.74 -15.33 7.82
CA ILE A 141 -2.44 -16.17 8.99
C ILE A 141 -3.66 -17.03 9.34
N ARG A 142 -4.85 -16.42 9.39
CA ARG A 142 -6.11 -17.12 9.68
C ARG A 142 -6.36 -18.27 8.72
N GLN A 143 -6.17 -18.09 7.41
CA GLN A 143 -6.38 -19.18 6.46
C GLN A 143 -5.40 -20.34 6.67
N LEU A 144 -4.13 -20.07 7.05
CA LEU A 144 -3.16 -21.12 7.33
C LEU A 144 -3.54 -21.91 8.58
N ILE A 145 -4.01 -21.22 9.62
CA ILE A 145 -4.53 -21.85 10.84
C ILE A 145 -5.75 -22.73 10.52
N LEU A 146 -6.67 -22.26 9.68
CA LEU A 146 -7.84 -23.06 9.29
C LEU A 146 -7.48 -24.28 8.43
N LEU A 147 -6.46 -24.14 7.59
CA LEU A 147 -6.01 -25.23 6.71
C LEU A 147 -5.35 -26.36 7.50
N PHE A 148 -4.39 -26.00 8.36
CA PHE A 148 -3.52 -26.94 9.08
C PHE A 148 -3.94 -27.19 10.53
N GLY A 149 -4.85 -26.39 11.07
CA GLY A 149 -5.40 -26.60 12.40
C GLY A 149 -6.27 -27.85 12.48
N SER A 150 -6.22 -28.51 13.64
CA SER A 150 -7.00 -29.71 13.99
C SER A 150 -8.48 -29.40 14.28
N GLN A 151 -9.06 -28.38 13.64
CA GLN A 151 -10.44 -27.94 13.84
C GLN A 151 -11.26 -28.25 12.58
N VAL A 152 -11.34 -29.54 12.23
CA VAL A 152 -12.50 -30.19 11.60
C VAL A 152 -12.54 -31.63 12.11
#